data_AF-A0A1B6FJX7-F1
#
_entry.id   AF-A0A1B6FJX7-F1
#
_cell.length_a   1.000
_cell.length_b   1.000
_cell.length_c   1.000
_cell.angle_alpha   90.00
_cell.angle_beta   90.00
_cell.angle_gamma   90.00
#
_symmetry.space_group_name_H-M   'P 1'
#
loop_
_entity.id
_entity.type
_entity.pdbx_description
1 polymer ?
#
loop_
_entity_poly.entity_id
_entity_poly.type
_entity_poly.pdbx_seq_one_letter_code
_entity_poly.pdbx_strand_id
1 'polypeptide(L)'
;MLLHCTNRGFKIGTYYVGLRDLYQGSDIIAQIKSKRLRWTGHIKRREVDSMLRTVSESVPQGGRQLGRPRLRWGDQVLKDMTKLHATPEMMEDRDEWRRVVGEAKNLLRFEWPNR
;
A
#
# COMPACT_ATOMS: atom_id res chain seq x y z
N MET A 1 6.27 5.05 -46.94
CA MET A 1 6.96 3.87 -46.38
C MET A 1 6.69 3.88 -44.88
N LEU A 2 5.68 3.12 -44.45
CA LEU A 2 5.22 3.07 -43.06
C LEU A 2 6.25 2.31 -42.21
N LEU A 3 6.80 2.96 -41.18
CA LEU A 3 7.60 2.26 -40.17
C LEU A 3 6.64 1.44 -39.30
N HIS A 4 6.66 0.12 -39.52
CA HIS A 4 6.03 -0.85 -38.63
C HIS A 4 6.71 -0.78 -37.27
N CYS A 5 6.00 -0.25 -36.28
CA CYS A 5 6.34 -0.42 -34.87
C CYS A 5 6.08 -1.89 -34.50
N THR A 6 7.10 -2.73 -34.56
CA THR A 6 6.99 -4.11 -34.08
C THR A 6 6.77 -4.09 -32.59
N ASN A 7 5.56 -4.48 -32.20
CA ASN A 7 5.09 -4.79 -30.87
C ASN A 7 5.96 -5.89 -30.24
N ARG A 8 7.15 -5.51 -29.73
CA ARG A 8 7.95 -6.39 -28.88
C ARG A 8 7.25 -6.41 -27.53
N GLY A 9 6.43 -7.44 -27.33
CA GLY A 9 5.72 -7.72 -26.10
C GLY A 9 6.61 -7.44 -24.89
N PHE A 10 6.15 -6.51 -24.06
CA PHE A 10 6.77 -6.14 -22.80
C PHE A 10 6.93 -7.43 -21.98
N LYS A 11 8.17 -7.93 -21.85
CA LYS A 11 8.47 -9.21 -21.19
C LYS A 11 8.27 -9.07 -19.69
N ILE A 12 7.02 -9.19 -19.28
CA ILE A 12 6.57 -9.21 -17.89
C ILE A 12 7.31 -10.29 -17.07
N GLY A 13 7.80 -11.37 -17.70
CA GLY A 13 8.48 -12.49 -17.03
C GLY A 13 9.86 -12.19 -16.41
N THR A 14 10.67 -11.28 -16.98
CA THR A 14 12.05 -11.07 -16.47
C THR A 14 12.11 -10.12 -15.27
N TYR A 15 11.15 -9.18 -15.16
CA TYR A 15 11.06 -8.26 -14.03
C TYR A 15 10.68 -8.97 -12.72
N TYR A 16 9.82 -9.98 -12.78
CA TYR A 16 9.35 -10.67 -11.58
C TYR A 16 10.40 -11.57 -10.92
N VAL A 17 11.33 -12.13 -11.69
CA VAL A 17 12.41 -12.98 -11.15
C VAL A 17 13.37 -12.15 -10.29
N GLY A 18 13.87 -11.03 -10.81
CA GLY A 18 14.78 -10.15 -10.06
C GLY A 18 14.14 -9.52 -8.80
N LEU A 19 12.84 -9.26 -8.82
CA LEU A 19 12.12 -8.80 -7.62
C LEU A 19 11.99 -9.91 -6.56
N ARG A 20 11.79 -11.17 -6.97
CA ARG A 20 11.77 -12.28 -6.01
C ARG A 20 13.13 -12.44 -5.32
N ASP A 21 14.23 -12.34 -6.07
CA ASP A 21 15.57 -12.49 -5.50
C ASP A 21 15.89 -11.33 -4.53
N LEU A 22 15.58 -10.09 -4.92
CA LEU A 22 15.78 -8.90 -4.07
C LEU A 22 14.99 -8.96 -2.76
N TYR A 23 13.77 -9.51 -2.81
CA TYR A 23 12.90 -9.64 -1.64
C TYR A 23 12.91 -11.04 -1.05
N GLN A 24 13.90 -11.88 -1.37
CA GLN A 24 14.10 -13.21 -0.80
C GLN A 24 12.82 -14.09 -0.87
N GLY A 25 12.10 -14.03 -1.98
CA GLY A 25 10.86 -14.77 -2.20
C GLY A 25 9.61 -14.19 -1.51
N SER A 26 9.73 -13.09 -0.77
CA SER A 26 8.57 -12.43 -0.15
C SER A 26 7.76 -11.60 -1.15
N ASP A 27 6.43 -11.63 -1.02
CA ASP A 27 5.55 -10.83 -1.89
C ASP A 27 5.76 -9.33 -1.64
N ILE A 28 6.37 -8.66 -2.63
CA ILE A 28 6.67 -7.23 -2.57
C ILE A 28 5.43 -6.36 -2.31
N ILE A 29 4.27 -6.73 -2.86
CA ILE A 29 3.03 -5.99 -2.66
C ILE A 29 2.58 -6.13 -1.20
N ALA A 30 2.67 -7.33 -0.64
CA ALA A 30 2.39 -7.54 0.77
C ALA A 30 3.36 -6.77 1.68
N GLN A 31 4.65 -6.70 1.33
CA GLN A 31 5.64 -5.90 2.06
C GLN A 31 5.33 -4.40 2.02
N ILE A 32 4.96 -3.86 0.86
CA ILE A 32 4.58 -2.44 0.70
C ILE A 32 3.36 -2.12 1.58
N LYS A 33 2.35 -2.98 1.57
CA LYS A 33 1.13 -2.79 2.37
C LYS A 33 1.40 -2.91 3.87
N SER A 34 2.22 -3.89 4.30
CA SER A 34 2.67 -4.01 5.69
C SER A 34 3.41 -2.75 6.16
N LYS A 35 4.31 -2.19 5.34
CA LYS A 35 5.02 -0.94 5.65
C LYS A 35 4.08 0.27 5.73
N ARG A 36 3.08 0.34 4.84
CA ARG A 36 2.03 1.37 4.89
C ARG A 36 1.28 1.34 6.22
N LEU A 37 0.80 0.17 6.66
CA LEU A 37 0.12 0.03 7.95
C LEU A 37 1.03 0.37 9.13
N ARG A 38 2.29 -0.08 9.11
CA ARG A 38 3.27 0.30 10.14
C ARG A 38 3.37 1.82 10.29
N TRP A 39 3.43 2.53 9.16
CA TRP A 39 3.51 3.98 9.15
C TRP A 39 2.22 4.65 9.65
N THR A 40 1.05 4.11 9.28
CA THR A 40 -0.24 4.62 9.79
C THR A 40 -0.32 4.54 11.31
N GLY A 41 0.03 3.40 11.92
CA GLY A 41 0.05 3.32 13.38
C GLY A 41 1.12 4.20 14.02
N HIS A 42 2.24 4.47 13.33
CA HIS A 42 3.20 5.48 13.78
C HIS A 42 2.56 6.87 13.83
N ILE A 43 1.88 7.31 12.76
CA ILE A 43 1.18 8.60 12.70
C ILE A 43 0.11 8.69 13.80
N LYS A 44 -0.71 7.64 13.97
CA LYS A 44 -1.81 7.61 14.94
C LYS A 44 -1.34 7.88 16.37
N ARG A 45 -0.22 7.27 16.77
CA ARG A 45 0.40 7.42 18.11
C ARG A 45 1.22 8.71 18.28
N ARG A 46 1.31 9.56 17.27
CA ARG A 46 1.89 10.90 17.44
C ARG A 46 0.87 11.81 18.12
N GLU A 47 1.39 12.87 18.74
CA GLU A 47 0.59 13.95 19.31
C GLU A 47 -0.44 14.45 18.29
N VAL A 48 -1.64 14.77 18.79
CA VAL A 48 -2.82 15.12 17.97
C VAL A 48 -2.55 16.32 17.07
N ASP A 49 -1.80 17.29 17.57
CA ASP A 49 -1.38 18.52 16.93
C ASP A 49 -0.06 18.40 16.14
N SER A 50 0.55 17.22 16.13
CA SER A 50 1.76 17.01 15.33
C SER A 50 1.45 17.18 13.84
N MET A 51 2.33 17.91 13.14
CA MET A 51 2.18 18.20 11.70
C MET A 51 1.89 16.95 10.86
N LEU A 52 2.54 15.82 11.15
CA LEU A 52 2.32 14.57 10.43
C LEU A 52 0.88 14.06 10.57
N ARG A 53 0.32 14.14 11.79
CA ARG A 53 -1.04 13.70 12.08
C ARG A 53 -2.06 14.65 11.46
N THR A 54 -1.86 15.96 11.64
CA THR A 54 -2.70 17.00 11.02
C THR A 54 -2.76 16.83 9.50
N VAL A 55 -1.61 16.70 8.83
CA VAL A 55 -1.58 16.52 7.36
C VAL A 55 -2.24 15.21 6.94
N SER A 56 -1.97 14.11 7.66
CA SER A 56 -2.54 12.80 7.36
C SER A 56 -4.06 12.73 7.51
N GLU A 57 -4.61 13.44 8.49
CA GLU A 57 -6.05 13.49 8.76
C GLU A 57 -6.76 14.58 7.95
N SER A 58 -6.02 15.53 7.39
CA SER A 58 -6.59 16.61 6.57
C SER A 58 -7.28 16.09 5.31
N VAL A 59 -8.45 16.66 5.00
CA VAL A 59 -9.15 16.46 3.73
C VAL A 59 -8.90 17.69 2.85
N PRO A 60 -8.06 17.58 1.80
CA PRO A 60 -7.81 18.69 0.89
C PRO A 60 -9.10 19.19 0.25
N GLN A 61 -9.36 20.48 0.38
CA GLN A 61 -10.51 21.16 -0.20
C GLN A 61 -10.30 21.42 -1.70
N GLY A 62 -11.41 21.48 -2.46
CA GLY A 62 -11.42 21.78 -3.89
C GLY A 62 -11.54 20.58 -4.82
N GLY A 63 -11.70 20.86 -6.12
CA GLY A 63 -11.81 19.87 -7.19
C GLY A 63 -10.46 19.25 -7.55
N ARG A 64 -10.44 17.95 -7.83
CA ARG A 64 -9.22 17.27 -8.29
C ARG A 64 -8.96 17.61 -9.76
N GLN A 65 -7.71 17.96 -10.06
CA GLN A 65 -7.26 18.13 -11.44
C GLN A 65 -7.30 16.81 -12.21
N LEU A 66 -7.57 16.90 -13.52
CA LEU A 66 -7.48 15.78 -14.45
C LEU A 66 -6.06 15.18 -14.42
N GLY A 67 -5.96 13.85 -14.43
CA GLY A 67 -4.69 13.12 -14.46
C GLY A 67 -4.13 12.67 -13.09
N ARG A 68 -4.59 13.23 -11.96
CA ARG A 68 -4.17 12.71 -10.65
C ARG A 68 -4.82 11.34 -10.37
N PRO A 69 -4.05 10.33 -9.90
CA PRO A 69 -4.61 9.03 -9.52
C PRO A 69 -5.78 9.18 -8.54
N ARG A 70 -6.87 8.43 -8.80
CA ARG A 70 -8.12 8.53 -8.02
C ARG A 70 -7.96 8.06 -6.57
N LEU A 71 -7.01 7.15 -6.30
CA LEU A 71 -6.78 6.53 -5.00
C LEU A 71 -5.88 7.39 -4.11
N ARG A 72 -6.39 7.83 -2.95
CA ARG A 72 -5.58 8.48 -1.92
C ARG A 72 -4.80 7.44 -1.12
N TRP A 73 -3.78 7.89 -0.41
CA TRP A 73 -3.09 7.06 0.58
C TRP A 73 -4.05 6.59 1.68
N GLY A 74 -4.90 7.48 2.21
CA GLY A 74 -5.92 7.13 3.21
C GLY A 74 -6.91 6.07 2.73
N ASP A 75 -7.39 6.18 1.49
CA ASP A 75 -8.26 5.17 0.88
C ASP A 75 -7.59 3.79 0.83
N GLN A 76 -6.29 3.75 0.54
CA GLN A 76 -5.52 2.51 0.50
C GLN A 76 -5.25 1.94 1.90
N VAL A 77 -5.00 2.79 2.88
CA VAL A 77 -4.90 2.38 4.30
C VAL A 77 -6.22 1.76 4.75
N LEU A 78 -7.35 2.43 4.49
CA LEU A 78 -8.67 1.92 4.83
C LEU A 78 -8.93 0.56 4.17
N LYS A 79 -8.62 0.43 2.88
CA LYS A 79 -8.78 -0.84 2.16
C LYS A 79 -7.94 -1.98 2.77
N ASP A 80 -6.70 -1.69 3.15
CA ASP A 80 -5.83 -2.70 3.77
C ASP A 80 -6.32 -3.07 5.18
N MET A 81 -6.77 -2.10 5.97
CA MET A 81 -7.36 -2.35 7.30
C MET A 81 -8.62 -3.19 7.21
N THR A 82 -9.53 -2.89 6.27
CA THR A 82 -10.74 -3.68 6.04
C THR A 82 -10.42 -5.13 5.73
N LYS A 83 -9.40 -5.39 4.91
CA LYS A 83 -8.96 -6.76 4.59
C LYS A 83 -8.40 -7.52 5.79
N LEU A 84 -7.87 -6.81 6.78
CA LEU A 84 -7.30 -7.39 8.01
C LEU A 84 -8.28 -7.35 9.19
N HIS A 85 -9.52 -6.90 8.99
CA HIS A 85 -10.49 -6.64 10.06
C HIS A 85 -9.92 -5.78 11.19
N ALA A 86 -8.97 -4.90 10.86
CA ALA A 86 -8.31 -4.05 11.83
C ALA A 86 -9.14 -2.79 12.13
N THR A 87 -9.18 -2.37 13.39
CA THR A 87 -9.85 -1.15 13.81
C THR A 87 -8.85 -0.04 14.16
N PRO A 88 -9.28 1.24 14.18
CA PRO A 88 -8.42 2.34 14.59
C PRO A 88 -7.88 2.23 16.01
N GLU A 89 -8.63 1.61 16.93
CA GLU A 89 -8.28 1.44 18.34
C GLU A 89 -7.05 0.53 18.49
N MET A 90 -6.98 -0.52 17.67
CA MET A 90 -5.84 -1.46 17.64
C MET A 90 -4.51 -0.79 17.28
N MET A 91 -4.53 0.41 16.71
CA MET A 91 -3.30 1.16 16.39
C MET A 91 -2.63 1.75 17.63
N GLU A 92 -3.38 1.99 18.72
CA GLU A 92 -2.82 2.59 19.93
C GLU A 92 -1.95 1.57 20.69
N ASP A 93 -2.41 0.33 20.78
CA ASP A 93 -1.63 -0.78 21.33
C ASP A 93 -0.52 -1.19 20.35
N ARG A 94 0.74 -1.10 20.80
CA ARG A 94 1.90 -1.42 19.96
C ARG A 94 2.00 -2.90 19.60
N ASP A 95 1.62 -3.78 20.50
CA ASP A 95 1.76 -5.22 20.34
C ASP A 95 0.62 -5.80 19.50
N GLU A 96 -0.60 -5.30 19.70
CA GLU A 96 -1.73 -5.54 18.82
C GLU A 96 -1.45 -5.02 17.41
N TRP A 97 -0.99 -3.78 17.27
CA TRP A 97 -0.65 -3.24 15.96
C TRP A 97 0.48 -4.00 15.27
N ARG A 98 1.47 -4.50 16.03
CA ARG A 98 2.56 -5.33 15.47
C ARG A 98 2.02 -6.63 14.88
N ARG A 99 1.01 -7.25 15.51
CA ARG A 99 0.33 -8.45 15.00
C ARG A 99 -0.37 -8.17 13.67
N VAL A 100 -1.18 -7.10 13.59
CA VAL A 100 -1.86 -6.68 12.35
C VAL A 100 -0.86 -6.40 11.22
N VAL A 101 0.23 -5.68 11.51
CA VAL A 101 1.29 -5.39 10.53
C VAL A 101 2.01 -6.66 10.07
N GLY A 102 2.12 -7.67 10.93
CA GLY A 102 2.64 -8.99 10.60
C GLY A 102 1.72 -9.74 9.66
N GLU A 103 0.43 -9.83 9.99
CA GLU A 103 -0.60 -10.51 9.18
C GLU A 103 -0.73 -9.93 7.77
N ALA A 104 -0.51 -8.63 7.62
CA ALA A 104 -0.47 -7.95 6.32
C ALA A 104 0.45 -8.63 5.30
N LYS A 105 1.57 -9.20 5.75
CA LYS A 105 2.53 -9.89 4.87
C LYS A 105 1.98 -11.20 4.29
N ASN A 106 0.98 -11.79 4.93
CA ASN A 106 0.38 -13.07 4.54
C ASN A 106 -0.93 -12.85 3.76
N LEU A 107 -1.78 -11.95 4.24
CA LEU A 107 -3.14 -11.76 3.76
C LEU A 107 -3.27 -10.71 2.64
N LEU A 108 -2.30 -9.80 2.51
CA LEU A 108 -2.37 -8.72 1.53
C LEU A 108 -1.51 -8.95 0.28
N ARG A 109 -1.23 -10.22 -0.04
CA ARG A 109 -0.51 -10.63 -1.26
C ARG A 109 -1.19 -10.13 -2.55
N PHE A 110 -0.42 -10.10 -3.63
CA PHE A 110 -0.96 -9.82 -4.95
C PHE A 110 -1.75 -11.02 -5.46
N GLU A 111 -3.06 -10.87 -5.56
CA GLU A 111 -3.92 -11.83 -6.23
C GLU A 111 -3.88 -11.51 -7.72
N TRP A 112 -3.33 -12.44 -8.51
CA TRP A 112 -3.49 -12.38 -9.95
C TRP A 112 -4.98 -12.51 -10.27
N PRO A 113 -5.56 -11.60 -11.08
CA PRO A 113 -6.90 -11.83 -11.58
C PRO A 113 -6.90 -13.18 -12.30
N ASN A 114 -7.74 -14.12 -11.84
CA ASN A 114 -7.97 -15.36 -12.55
C ASN A 114 -8.42 -14.98 -13.96
N ARG A 115 -7.66 -15.44 -14.95
CA ARG A 115 -7.84 -15.12 -16.36
C ARG A 115 -8.95 -15.96 -16.96
#